data_AF-A0A1Q5RCP9-F1
#
_entry.id   AF-A0A1Q5RCP9-F1
#
_cell.length_a   1.000
_cell.length_b   1.000
_cell.length_c   1.000
_cell.angle_alpha   90.00
_cell.angle_beta   90.00
_cell.angle_gamma   90.00
#
_symmetry.space_group_name_H-M   'P 1'
#
loop_
_entity.id
_entity.type
_entity.pdbx_description
1 polymer ?
#
loop_
_entity_poly.entity_id
_entity_poly.type
_entity_poly.pdbx_seq_one_letter_code
_entity_poly.pdbx_strand_id
1 'polypeptide(L)' 'MICPKDLELIALREIRSLPGGEYVCHIEIEPTDTDWTLVAVVRDGADNDRIHEAATATTNRLKQRYLVRFDW' A
#
# COMPACT_ATOMS: atom_id res chain seq x y z
N MET A 1 2.79 -16.57 -4.50
CA MET A 1 2.28 -16.00 -3.24
C MET A 1 3.39 -15.17 -2.61
N ILE A 2 3.03 -14.09 -1.94
CA ILE A 2 3.96 -13.21 -1.22
C ILE A 2 3.50 -13.07 0.23
N CYS A 3 4.43 -12.93 1.19
CA CYS A 3 4.05 -12.65 2.56
C CYS A 3 3.66 -11.16 2.72
N PRO A 4 2.86 -10.79 3.72
CA PRO A 4 2.38 -9.41 3.89
C PRO A 4 3.54 -8.42 4.06
N LYS A 5 4.59 -8.80 4.81
CA LYS A 5 5.74 -7.94 5.10
C LYS A 5 6.55 -7.60 3.85
N ASP A 6 6.73 -8.56 2.94
CA ASP A 6 7.37 -8.29 1.65
C ASP A 6 6.48 -7.38 0.79
N LEU A 7 5.16 -7.58 0.83
CA LEU A 7 4.23 -6.74 0.09
C LEU A 7 4.20 -5.29 0.62
N GLU A 8 4.25 -5.08 1.94
CA GLU A 8 4.38 -3.76 2.57
C GLU A 8 5.62 -3.00 2.05
N LEU A 9 6.77 -3.69 1.97
CA LEU A 9 8.01 -3.09 1.46
C LEU A 9 7.93 -2.74 -0.02
N ILE A 10 7.32 -3.61 -0.83
CA ILE A 10 7.08 -3.32 -2.25
C ILE A 10 6.14 -2.13 -2.37
N ALA A 11 4.99 -2.17 -1.70
CA ALA A 11 4.00 -1.11 -1.71
C ALA A 11 4.61 0.24 -1.33
N LEU A 12 5.46 0.29 -0.31
CA LEU A 12 6.09 1.52 0.14
C LEU A 12 7.06 2.09 -0.90
N ARG A 13 7.80 1.23 -1.59
CA ARG A 13 8.68 1.65 -2.70
C ARG A 13 7.87 2.14 -3.90
N GLU A 14 6.77 1.46 -4.22
CA GLU A 14 5.92 1.81 -5.34
C GLU A 14 5.18 3.14 -5.11
N ILE A 15 4.54 3.30 -3.94
CA ILE A 15 3.77 4.52 -3.66
C ILE A 15 4.67 5.76 -3.65
N ARG A 16 5.88 5.66 -3.09
CA ARG A 16 6.85 6.78 -3.03
C ARG A 16 7.39 7.20 -4.39
N SER A 17 7.15 6.43 -5.44
CA SER A 17 7.46 6.82 -6.82
C SER A 17 6.36 7.66 -7.47
N LEU A 18 5.19 7.79 -6.82
CA LEU A 18 4.05 8.55 -7.29
C LEU A 18 3.98 9.93 -6.62
N PRO A 19 3.40 10.95 -7.30
CA PRO A 19 3.18 12.26 -6.70
C PRO A 19 2.32 12.19 -5.43
N GLY A 20 2.75 12.81 -4.34
CA GLY A 20 2.08 12.76 -3.03
C GLY A 20 2.49 11.54 -2.20
N GLY A 21 3.06 10.50 -2.82
CA GLY A 21 3.54 9.31 -2.14
C GLY A 21 4.82 9.53 -1.32
N GLU A 22 5.56 10.62 -1.56
CA GLU A 22 6.75 11.01 -0.79
C GLU A 22 6.45 11.26 0.70
N TYR A 23 5.19 11.57 1.03
CA TYR A 23 4.73 11.79 2.40
C TYR A 23 4.38 10.49 3.14
N VAL A 24 4.31 9.35 2.44
CA VAL A 24 4.01 8.04 3.04
C VAL A 24 5.23 7.54 3.80
N CYS A 25 5.07 7.37 5.12
CA CYS A 25 6.12 6.90 6.03
C CYS A 25 6.14 5.38 6.15
N HIS A 26 4.96 4.79 6.25
CA HIS A 26 4.77 3.38 6.51
C HIS A 26 3.55 2.85 5.76
N ILE A 27 3.56 1.57 5.45
CA ILE A 27 2.43 0.86 4.87
C ILE A 27 2.23 -0.42 5.67
N GLU A 28 0.97 -0.69 5.99
CA GLU A 28 0.52 -1.94 6.59
C GLU A 28 -0.45 -2.62 5.62
N ILE A 29 -0.31 -3.94 5.50
CA ILE A 29 -1.23 -4.77 4.72
C ILE A 29 -2.09 -5.54 5.69
N GLU A 30 -3.35 -5.15 5.78
CA GLU A 30 -4.31 -5.76 6.69
C GLU A 30 -5.19 -6.75 5.93
N PRO A 31 -5.41 -7.97 6.46
CA PRO A 31 -6.38 -8.89 5.88
C PRO A 31 -7.80 -8.32 6.03
N THR A 32 -8.62 -8.55 5.02
CA THR A 32 -10.08 -8.36 5.10
C THR A 32 -10.78 -9.70 4.92
N ASP A 33 -12.11 -9.74 5.04
CA ASP A 33 -12.89 -10.99 4.96
C ASP A 33 -12.61 -11.80 3.68
N THR A 34 -12.25 -11.14 2.58
CA THR A 34 -12.06 -11.78 1.27
C THR A 34 -10.74 -11.45 0.59
N ASP A 35 -9.95 -10.50 1.10
CA ASP A 35 -8.74 -10.01 0.45
C ASP A 35 -7.84 -9.28 1.46
N TRP A 36 -7.29 -8.12 1.09
CA TRP A 36 -6.52 -7.25 1.96
C TRP A 36 -6.71 -5.78 1.59
N THR A 37 -6.37 -4.91 2.54
CA THR A 37 -6.38 -3.45 2.40
C THR A 37 -4.99 -2.87 2.68
N LEU A 38 -4.67 -1.78 1.98
CA LEU A 38 -3.45 -1.02 2.19
C LEU A 38 -3.75 0.13 3.14
N VAL A 39 -3.11 0.14 4.31
CA VAL A 39 -3.17 1.25 5.25
C VAL A 39 -1.87 2.04 5.14
N ALA A 40 -1.97 3.31 4.75
CA ALA A 40 -0.81 4.19 4.59
C ALA A 40 -0.73 5.18 5.76
N VAL A 41 0.41 5.20 6.45
CA VAL A 41 0.71 6.22 7.46
C VAL A 41 1.46 7.35 6.78
N VAL A 42 0.90 8.56 6.84
CA VAL A 42 1.41 9.74 6.14
C VAL A 42 1.82 10.83 7.11
N ARG A 43 2.74 11.71 6.68
CA ARG A 43 3.11 12.91 7.44
C ARG A 43 2.04 13.98 7.32
N ASP A 44 1.96 14.84 8.35
CA ASP A 44 1.13 16.04 8.32
C ASP A 44 1.52 16.98 7.17
N GLY A 45 0.53 17.73 6.67
CA GLY A 45 0.70 18.69 5.57
C GLY A 45 0.70 18.06 4.17
N ALA A 46 0.41 16.77 4.07
CA ALA A 46 0.30 16.09 2.79
C ALA A 46 -1.07 16.33 2.13
N ASP A 47 -1.08 16.30 0.80
CA ASP A 47 -2.29 16.38 0.00
C ASP A 47 -3.02 15.03 0.03
N ASN A 48 -4.11 14.97 0.80
CA ASN A 48 -4.87 13.74 1.02
C ASN A 48 -5.43 13.16 -0.28
N ASP A 49 -5.84 14.00 -1.24
CA ASP A 49 -6.40 13.52 -2.49
C ASP A 49 -5.32 12.83 -3.33
N ARG A 50 -4.13 13.42 -3.40
CA ARG A 50 -2.97 12.82 -4.09
C ARG A 50 -2.51 11.52 -3.43
N ILE A 51 -2.47 11.49 -2.09
CA ILE A 51 -2.14 10.26 -1.35
C ILE A 51 -3.17 9.17 -1.66
N HIS A 52 -4.45 9.52 -1.65
CA HIS A 52 -5.53 8.58 -1.89
C HIS A 52 -5.45 8.00 -3.31
N GLU A 53 -5.19 8.85 -4.31
CA GLU A 53 -4.96 8.42 -5.70
C GLU A 53 -3.76 7.48 -5.80
N ALA A 54 -2.62 7.85 -5.19
CA ALA A 54 -1.41 7.04 -5.20
C ALA A 54 -1.63 5.68 -4.52
N ALA A 55 -2.25 5.65 -3.34
CA ALA A 55 -2.57 4.44 -2.61
C ALA A 55 -3.52 3.52 -3.39
N THR A 56 -4.53 4.10 -4.05
CA THR A 56 -5.48 3.35 -4.88
C THR A 56 -4.79 2.73 -6.09
N ALA A 57 -3.97 3.51 -6.80
CA ALA A 57 -3.21 3.03 -7.96
C ALA A 57 -2.24 1.90 -7.57
N THR A 58 -1.49 2.07 -6.48
CA THR A 58 -0.58 1.04 -5.96
C THR A 58 -1.36 -0.21 -5.53
N THR A 59 -2.46 -0.07 -4.78
CA THR A 59 -3.27 -1.21 -4.32
C THR A 59 -3.80 -2.03 -5.50
N ASN A 60 -4.39 -1.37 -6.50
CA ASN A 60 -4.92 -2.06 -7.68
C ASN A 60 -3.83 -2.82 -8.45
N ARG A 61 -2.66 -2.21 -8.61
CA ARG A 61 -1.51 -2.84 -9.29
C ARG A 61 -1.01 -4.06 -8.53
N LEU A 62 -0.91 -3.97 -7.21
CA LEU A 62 -0.43 -5.07 -6.38
C LEU A 62 -1.41 -6.23 -6.34
N LYS A 63 -2.72 -5.96 -6.26
CA LYS A 63 -3.76 -7.00 -6.32
C LYS A 63 -3.77 -7.77 -7.64
N GLN A 64 -3.43 -7.10 -8.75
CA GLN A 64 -3.30 -7.77 -10.05
C GLN A 64 -2.05 -8.65 -10.15
N ARG A 65 -0.99 -8.34 -9.41
CA ARG A 65 0.32 -8.97 -9.57
C ARG A 65 0.63 -10.02 -8.52
N TYR A 66 0.06 -9.90 -7.33
CA TYR A 66 0.42 -10.72 -6.18
C TYR A 66 -0.81 -11.31 -5.51
N LEU A 67 -0.72 -12.60 -5.23
CA LEU A 67 -1.60 -13.27 -4.27
C LEU A 67 -0.91 -13.25 -2.90
N VAL A 68 -1.53 -12.61 -1.92
CA VAL A 68 -1.00 -12.54 -0.54
C VAL A 68 -1.40 -13.80 0.21
N ARG A 69 -0.46 -14.33 0.98
CA ARG A 69 -0.72 -15.41 1.93
C ARG A 69 -0.52 -14.85 3.33
N PHE A 70 -1.61 -14.72 4.07
CA PHE A 70 -1.56 -14.47 5.50
C PHE A 70 -1.31 -15.82 6.18
N ASP A 71 -0.10 -16.00 6.70
CA ASP A 71 0.19 -17.12 7.59
C ASP A 71 -0.45 -16.81 8.94
N TRP A 72 -1.52 -17.55 9.26
CA TRP A 72 -2.22 -17.54 10.53
C TRP A 72 -1.65 -18.61 11.46
#